data_AF-U5QL08-F1
#
_entry.id   AF-U5QL08-F1
#
_cell.length_a   1.000
_cell.length_b   1.000
_cell.length_c   1.000
_cell.angle_alpha   90.00
_cell.angle_beta   90.00
_cell.angle_gamma   90.00
#
_symmetry.space_group_name_H-M   'P 1'
#
loop_
_entity.id
_entity.type
_entity.pdbx_description
1 polymer ?
#
loop_
_entity_poly.entity_id
_entity_poly.type
_entity_poly.pdbx_seq_one_letter_code
_entity_poly.pdbx_strand_id
1 'polypeptide(L)'
;MRPAATAIAAAGRFADNYFQEQAVDESTSPPQETWISQARLAELFGLPVPAMGTVLQNLGLKAPPGQPSALAHEQQLCCLSPLADGAPVYLWHQQKLLELLAAQGLSPLTRQQMRCREFAEGLIQADREFKSATSPLEEKAALLLRSVIYEQLGSTDIALVNRFLGDFGSELRLPPVEP
;
A
#
# COMPACT_ATOMS: atom_id res chain seq x y z
N MET A 1 14.17 28.37 -4.43
CA MET A 1 15.41 27.68 -4.86
C MET A 1 15.77 26.67 -3.78
N ARG A 2 16.03 25.41 -4.16
CA ARG A 2 16.14 24.16 -3.36
C ARG A 2 14.81 23.49 -2.94
N PRO A 3 14.71 22.15 -3.09
CA PRO A 3 14.92 21.43 -4.36
C PRO A 3 14.01 20.20 -4.57
N ALA A 4 14.14 19.62 -5.77
CA ALA A 4 13.85 18.27 -6.27
C ALA A 4 14.10 17.03 -5.35
N ALA A 5 14.11 17.16 -4.03
CA ALA A 5 14.39 16.07 -3.10
C ALA A 5 13.24 15.06 -2.97
N THR A 6 12.00 15.48 -3.21
CA THR A 6 10.82 14.60 -3.06
C THR A 6 10.69 13.59 -4.21
N ALA A 7 11.13 13.95 -5.41
CA ALA A 7 11.06 13.07 -6.59
C ALA A 7 12.05 11.89 -6.50
N ILE A 8 13.21 12.09 -5.88
CA ILE A 8 14.23 11.05 -5.70
C ILE A 8 13.81 10.03 -4.62
N ALA A 9 13.05 10.46 -3.61
CA ALA A 9 12.57 9.57 -2.55
C ALA A 9 11.46 8.60 -3.00
N ALA A 10 10.67 8.99 -4.02
CA ALA A 10 9.70 8.10 -4.65
C ALA A 10 10.42 7.08 -5.56
N ALA A 11 11.36 7.53 -6.38
CA ALA A 11 12.16 6.65 -7.26
C ALA A 11 13.08 5.68 -6.49
N GLY A 12 13.58 6.05 -5.30
CA GLY A 12 14.39 5.18 -4.46
C GLY A 12 13.64 3.93 -3.96
N ARG A 13 12.35 4.06 -3.62
CA ARG A 13 11.53 2.91 -3.22
C ARG A 13 11.18 1.97 -4.38
N PHE A 14 11.21 2.48 -5.62
CA PHE A 14 11.00 1.68 -6.83
C PHE A 14 12.24 0.84 -7.20
N ALA A 15 13.46 1.32 -6.89
CA ALA A 15 14.70 0.63 -7.26
C ALA A 15 15.16 -0.39 -6.21
N ASP A 16 15.01 -0.08 -4.91
CA ASP A 16 15.55 -0.95 -3.84
C ASP A 16 14.80 -2.28 -3.67
N ASN A 17 13.52 -2.33 -4.04
CA ASN A 17 12.73 -3.58 -3.95
C ASN A 17 12.91 -4.51 -5.16
N TYR A 18 13.52 -4.06 -6.27
CA TYR A 18 13.50 -4.81 -7.53
C TYR A 18 14.79 -5.56 -7.87
N PHE A 19 15.87 -5.35 -7.11
CA PHE A 19 17.15 -6.01 -7.37
C PHE A 19 17.36 -7.33 -6.61
N GLN A 20 16.39 -7.80 -5.82
CA GLN A 20 16.51 -9.05 -5.05
C GLN A 20 15.69 -10.25 -5.54
N GLU A 21 14.81 -10.11 -6.54
CA GLU A 21 13.97 -11.24 -6.98
C GLU A 21 14.39 -11.82 -8.34
N GLN A 22 15.61 -12.36 -8.40
CA GLN A 22 15.93 -13.45 -9.33
C GLN A 22 16.75 -14.53 -8.63
N ALA A 23 16.08 -15.38 -7.85
CA ALA A 23 16.44 -16.77 -7.65
C ALA A 23 15.26 -17.51 -7.02
N VAL A 24 14.88 -18.61 -7.66
CA VAL A 24 13.86 -19.55 -7.21
C VAL A 24 14.37 -20.28 -5.96
N ASP A 25 13.58 -20.32 -4.88
CA ASP A 25 13.45 -21.51 -4.04
C ASP A 25 12.09 -21.53 -3.32
N GLU A 26 11.27 -22.53 -3.63
CA GLU A 26 10.12 -22.94 -2.81
C GLU A 26 10.65 -23.65 -1.55
N SER A 27 11.20 -22.90 -0.60
CA SER A 27 11.46 -23.43 0.74
C SER A 27 11.25 -22.34 1.80
N THR A 28 10.18 -22.54 2.59
CA THR A 28 9.94 -21.92 3.92
C THR A 28 10.43 -20.48 4.10
N SER A 29 9.64 -19.50 3.65
CA SER A 29 9.81 -18.12 4.12
C SER A 29 9.62 -18.07 5.66
N PRO A 30 10.48 -17.37 6.41
CA PRO A 30 10.37 -17.26 7.87
C PRO A 30 9.04 -16.59 8.26
N PRO A 31 8.55 -16.73 9.51
CA PRO A 31 7.38 -15.97 9.96
C PRO A 31 7.74 -14.47 9.95
N GLN A 32 7.44 -13.80 8.83
CA GLN A 32 7.71 -12.39 8.61
C GLN A 32 6.74 -11.56 9.47
N GLU A 33 7.31 -10.68 10.29
CA GLU A 33 6.68 -9.64 11.12
C GLU A 33 5.37 -10.05 11.81
N THR A 34 5.47 -10.64 13.00
CA THR A 34 4.30 -10.93 13.86
C THR A 34 3.47 -9.68 14.17
N TRP A 35 4.07 -8.49 14.18
CA TRP A 35 3.47 -7.24 14.65
C TRP A 35 3.59 -6.14 13.60
N ILE A 36 2.44 -5.60 13.14
CA ILE A 36 2.38 -4.60 12.08
C ILE A 36 1.62 -3.35 12.52
N SER A 37 1.92 -2.20 11.91
CA SER A 37 1.16 -0.96 12.16
C SER A 37 -0.24 -1.02 11.55
N GLN A 38 -1.16 -0.17 12.03
CA GLN A 38 -2.48 -0.02 11.40
C GLN A 38 -2.36 0.42 9.93
N ALA A 39 -1.35 1.24 9.60
CA ALA A 39 -1.11 1.67 8.22
C ALA A 39 -0.76 0.48 7.32
N ARG A 40 0.16 -0.38 7.79
CA ARG A 40 0.54 -1.59 7.07
C ARG A 40 -0.63 -2.58 6.95
N LEU A 41 -1.42 -2.72 8.01
CA LEU A 41 -2.64 -3.53 7.98
C LEU A 41 -3.63 -2.97 6.94
N ALA A 42 -3.87 -1.66 6.91
CA ALA A 42 -4.78 -1.04 5.95
C ALA A 42 -4.33 -1.28 4.51
N GLU A 43 -3.03 -1.19 4.25
CA GLU A 43 -2.41 -1.47 2.96
C GLU A 43 -2.65 -2.91 2.49
N LEU A 44 -2.49 -3.90 3.37
CA LEU A 44 -2.75 -5.31 3.07
C LEU A 44 -4.19 -5.56 2.58
N PHE A 45 -5.15 -4.75 3.01
CA PHE A 45 -6.56 -4.89 2.61
C PHE A 45 -6.99 -3.87 1.53
N GLY A 46 -6.06 -3.03 1.03
CA GLY A 46 -6.40 -1.98 0.07
C GLY A 46 -7.34 -0.92 0.64
N LEU A 47 -7.31 -0.69 1.95
CA LEU A 47 -8.19 0.27 2.64
C LEU A 47 -7.41 1.53 3.05
N PRO A 48 -8.07 2.70 3.08
CA PRO A 48 -7.52 3.85 3.77
C PRO A 48 -7.30 3.55 5.26
N VAL A 49 -6.23 4.11 5.85
CA VAL A 49 -5.92 3.92 7.28
C VAL A 49 -7.10 4.26 8.21
N PRO A 50 -7.87 5.35 7.99
CA PRO A 50 -9.05 5.63 8.81
C PRO A 50 -10.13 4.55 8.68
N ALA A 51 -10.35 4.01 7.48
CA ALA A 51 -11.33 2.95 7.24
C ALA A 51 -10.94 1.65 7.96
N MET A 52 -9.65 1.28 7.95
CA MET A 52 -9.14 0.17 8.76
C MET A 52 -9.34 0.45 10.26
N GLY A 53 -9.20 1.70 10.70
CA GLY A 53 -9.52 2.11 12.07
C GLY A 53 -10.99 1.84 12.44
N THR A 54 -11.92 2.15 11.55
CA THR A 54 -13.35 1.85 11.71
C THR A 54 -13.62 0.34 11.74
N VAL A 55 -12.95 -0.44 10.89
CA VAL A 55 -13.06 -1.92 10.93
C VAL A 55 -12.63 -2.46 12.29
N LEU A 56 -11.48 -2.04 12.81
CA LEU A 56 -11.00 -2.46 14.13
C LEU A 56 -11.92 -2.00 15.27
N GLN A 57 -12.54 -0.82 15.15
CA GLN A 57 -13.54 -0.35 16.10
C GLN A 57 -14.81 -1.21 16.09
N ASN A 58 -15.30 -1.58 14.90
CA ASN A 58 -16.48 -2.43 14.75
C ASN A 58 -16.25 -3.86 15.28
N LEU A 59 -15.01 -4.33 15.24
CA LEU A 59 -14.59 -5.59 15.89
C LEU A 59 -14.43 -5.47 17.42
N GLY A 60 -14.66 -4.29 18.00
CA GLY A 60 -14.44 -4.03 19.41
C GLY A 60 -12.96 -4.02 19.82
N LEU A 61 -12.04 -3.94 18.86
CA LEU A 61 -10.59 -3.96 19.09
C LEU A 61 -10.01 -2.57 19.32
N LYS A 62 -10.74 -1.51 18.96
CA LYS A 62 -10.41 -0.11 19.27
C LYS A 62 -11.55 0.56 20.01
N ALA A 63 -11.22 1.31 21.06
CA ALA A 63 -12.12 2.22 21.74
C ALA A 63 -11.97 3.65 21.16
N PRO A 64 -13.02 4.49 21.09
CA PRO A 64 -12.85 5.94 20.94
C PRO A 64 -12.07 6.47 22.15
N PRO A 65 -10.97 7.23 22.00
CA PRO A 65 -10.52 8.06 20.86
C PRO A 65 -9.46 7.43 19.93
N GLY A 66 -9.37 6.10 19.83
CA GLY A 66 -8.51 5.40 18.87
C GLY A 66 -7.43 4.51 19.50
N GLN A 67 -7.49 4.26 20.81
CA GLN A 67 -6.61 3.32 21.51
C GLN A 67 -7.14 1.88 21.37
N PRO A 68 -6.28 0.84 21.45
CA PRO A 68 -6.74 -0.54 21.54
C PRO A 68 -7.65 -0.75 22.76
N SER A 69 -8.65 -1.60 22.61
CA SER A 69 -9.55 -1.94 23.71
C SER A 69 -8.90 -2.92 24.70
N ALA A 70 -9.51 -3.09 25.88
CA ALA A 70 -9.13 -4.13 26.82
C ALA A 70 -9.13 -5.53 26.15
N LEU A 71 -10.14 -5.80 25.31
CA LEU A 71 -10.23 -7.04 24.53
C LEU A 71 -9.00 -7.27 23.66
N ALA A 72 -8.50 -6.23 22.96
CA ALA A 72 -7.32 -6.35 22.12
C ALA A 72 -6.05 -6.67 22.94
N HIS A 73 -5.94 -6.13 24.16
CA HIS A 73 -4.85 -6.46 25.08
C HIS A 73 -4.98 -7.87 25.66
N GLU A 74 -6.16 -8.25 26.15
CA GLU A 74 -6.44 -9.56 26.74
C GLU A 74 -6.19 -10.70 25.75
N GLN A 75 -6.58 -10.52 24.49
CA GLN A 75 -6.38 -11.50 23.42
C GLN A 75 -4.99 -11.45 22.79
N GLN A 76 -4.11 -10.57 23.28
CA GLN A 76 -2.77 -10.32 22.72
C GLN A 76 -2.83 -10.05 21.21
N LEU A 77 -3.78 -9.21 20.81
CA LEU A 77 -3.96 -8.73 19.43
C LEU A 77 -3.23 -7.42 19.18
N CYS A 78 -2.85 -6.69 20.23
CA CYS A 78 -2.05 -5.49 20.14
C CYS A 78 -0.91 -5.47 21.15
N CYS A 79 0.16 -4.77 20.82
CA CYS A 79 1.23 -4.43 21.75
C CYS A 79 1.64 -2.96 21.58
N LEU A 80 2.23 -2.39 22.63
CA LEU A 80 2.80 -1.05 22.58
C LEU A 80 4.21 -1.13 22.00
N SER A 81 4.48 -0.32 20.98
CA SER A 81 5.83 -0.05 20.48
C SER A 81 6.34 1.24 21.11
N PRO A 82 7.49 1.19 21.80
CA PRO A 82 8.15 2.39 22.28
C PRO A 82 8.87 3.06 21.10
N LEU A 83 8.28 4.10 20.51
CA LEU A 83 9.02 4.99 19.62
C LEU A 83 9.98 5.87 20.42
N ALA A 84 11.07 6.30 19.78
CA ALA A 84 12.09 7.15 20.40
C ALA A 84 11.58 8.55 20.80
N ASP A 85 10.45 8.99 20.24
CA ASP A 85 9.81 10.28 20.51
C ASP A 85 8.82 10.24 21.71
N GLY A 86 8.62 9.07 22.31
CA GLY A 86 7.71 8.88 23.45
C GLY A 86 6.22 8.83 23.10
N ALA A 87 5.86 8.93 21.81
CA ALA A 87 4.47 8.78 21.39
C ALA A 87 4.07 7.28 21.41
N PRO A 88 2.95 6.90 22.07
CA PRO A 88 2.52 5.52 22.09
C PRO A 88 2.04 5.10 20.70
N VAL A 89 2.74 4.17 20.06
CA VAL A 89 2.31 3.53 18.82
C VAL A 89 1.95 2.08 19.11
N TYR A 90 0.75 1.69 18.69
CA TYR A 90 0.29 0.32 18.84
C TYR A 90 0.54 -0.48 17.57
N LEU A 91 1.14 -1.65 17.74
CA LEU A 91 1.25 -2.66 16.69
C LEU A 91 0.21 -3.74 16.91
N TRP A 92 -0.16 -4.38 15.82
CA TRP A 92 -1.22 -5.38 15.76
C TRP A 92 -0.66 -6.72 15.34
N HIS A 93 -1.15 -7.79 15.98
CA HIS A 93 -0.72 -9.14 15.65
C HIS A 93 -1.27 -9.52 14.28
N GLN A 94 -0.40 -9.64 13.27
CA GLN A 94 -0.80 -9.81 11.88
C GLN A 94 -1.67 -11.06 11.69
N GLN A 95 -1.18 -12.24 12.05
CA GLN A 95 -1.89 -13.50 11.79
C GLN A 95 -3.28 -13.55 12.45
N LYS A 96 -3.38 -13.25 13.75
CA LYS A 96 -4.66 -13.25 14.47
C LYS A 96 -5.66 -12.25 13.87
N LEU A 97 -5.20 -11.08 13.43
CA LEU A 97 -6.09 -10.12 12.76
C LEU A 97 -6.52 -10.60 11.37
N LEU A 98 -5.64 -11.22 10.59
CA LEU A 98 -6.02 -11.79 9.30
C LEU A 98 -7.13 -12.83 9.47
N GLU A 99 -7.03 -13.70 10.49
CA GLU A 99 -8.06 -14.69 10.82
C GLU A 99 -9.39 -14.03 11.22
N LEU A 100 -9.35 -13.01 12.10
CA LEU A 100 -10.55 -12.28 12.51
C LEU A 100 -11.22 -11.53 11.35
N LEU A 101 -10.43 -10.90 10.49
CA LEU A 101 -10.92 -10.16 9.33
C LEU A 101 -11.49 -11.11 8.27
N ALA A 102 -10.86 -12.26 8.05
CA ALA A 102 -11.38 -13.31 7.18
C ALA A 102 -12.75 -13.83 7.66
N ALA A 103 -12.95 -13.96 8.98
CA ALA A 103 -14.25 -14.32 9.55
C ALA A 103 -15.35 -13.26 9.31
N GLN A 104 -14.98 -12.02 8.97
CA GLN A 104 -15.88 -10.95 8.55
C GLN A 104 -16.01 -10.82 7.02
N GLY A 105 -15.43 -11.75 6.26
CA GLY A 105 -15.43 -11.72 4.79
C GLY A 105 -14.41 -10.76 4.17
N LEU A 106 -13.50 -10.19 4.96
CA LEU A 106 -12.40 -9.37 4.44
C LEU A 106 -11.19 -10.25 4.14
N SER A 107 -10.69 -10.17 2.90
CA SER A 107 -9.48 -10.87 2.48
C SER A 107 -8.38 -9.88 2.13
N PRO A 108 -7.11 -10.17 2.46
CA PRO A 108 -6.00 -9.34 2.02
C PRO A 108 -5.85 -9.38 0.50
N LEU A 109 -5.28 -8.32 -0.06
CA LEU A 109 -4.92 -8.25 -1.47
C LEU A 109 -3.86 -9.31 -1.80
N THR A 110 -3.99 -9.92 -2.98
CA THR A 110 -2.92 -10.75 -3.54
C THR A 110 -1.70 -9.90 -3.89
N ARG A 111 -0.53 -10.52 -4.05
CA ARG A 111 0.69 -9.80 -4.50
C ARG A 111 0.46 -9.05 -5.82
N GLN A 112 -0.25 -9.67 -6.76
CA GLN A 112 -0.62 -9.03 -8.02
C GLN A 112 -1.51 -7.80 -7.80
N GLN A 113 -2.52 -7.90 -6.92
CA GLN A 113 -3.40 -6.78 -6.61
C GLN A 113 -2.65 -5.64 -5.91
N MET A 114 -1.74 -5.94 -4.98
CA MET A 114 -0.89 -4.91 -4.35
C MET A 114 -0.03 -4.19 -5.40
N ARG A 115 0.66 -4.94 -6.27
CA ARG A 115 1.46 -4.35 -7.37
C ARG A 115 0.60 -3.51 -8.31
N CYS A 116 -0.57 -4.00 -8.72
CA CYS A 116 -1.48 -3.24 -9.59
C CYS A 116 -1.99 -1.96 -8.92
N ARG A 117 -2.23 -2.00 -7.60
CA ARG A 117 -2.59 -0.82 -6.81
C ARG A 117 -1.46 0.20 -6.79
N GLU A 118 -0.22 -0.23 -6.56
CA GLU A 118 0.97 0.63 -6.60
C GLU A 118 1.15 1.28 -7.99
N PHE A 119 0.95 0.52 -9.07
CA PHE A 119 0.96 1.07 -10.42
C PHE A 119 -0.14 2.11 -10.64
N ALA A 120 -1.36 1.88 -10.15
CA ALA A 120 -2.44 2.87 -10.22
C ALA A 120 -2.06 4.17 -9.47
N GLU A 121 -1.49 4.06 -8.27
CA GLU A 121 -1.01 5.22 -7.50
C GLU A 121 0.12 5.97 -8.24
N GLY A 122 1.08 5.24 -8.80
CA GLY A 122 2.18 5.80 -9.59
C GLY A 122 1.68 6.55 -10.83
N LEU A 123 0.67 6.01 -11.54
CA LEU A 123 0.05 6.66 -12.69
C LEU A 123 -0.69 7.95 -12.30
N ILE A 124 -1.42 7.93 -11.19
CA ILE A 124 -2.08 9.13 -10.65
C ILE A 124 -1.05 10.20 -10.30
N GLN A 125 0.06 9.80 -9.67
CA GLN A 125 1.12 10.72 -9.31
C GLN A 125 1.79 11.30 -10.55
N ALA A 126 2.14 10.48 -11.54
CA ALA A 126 2.71 10.92 -12.81
C ALA A 126 1.78 11.92 -13.53
N ASP A 127 0.47 11.66 -13.59
CA ASP A 127 -0.50 12.56 -14.22
C ASP A 127 -0.61 13.91 -13.49
N ARG A 128 -0.61 13.88 -12.15
CA ARG A 128 -0.60 15.12 -11.35
C ARG A 128 0.66 15.92 -11.60
N GLU A 129 1.83 15.27 -11.58
CA GLU A 129 3.11 15.91 -11.84
C GLU A 129 3.14 16.53 -13.24
N PHE A 130 2.71 15.78 -14.25
CA PHE A 130 2.60 16.28 -15.63
C PHE A 130 1.69 17.52 -15.73
N LYS A 131 0.50 17.49 -15.13
CA LYS A 131 -0.44 18.62 -15.13
C LYS A 131 0.08 19.84 -14.36
N SER A 132 0.92 19.62 -13.36
CA SER A 132 1.49 20.69 -12.53
C SER A 132 2.88 21.17 -12.99
N ALA A 133 3.44 20.55 -14.03
CA ALA A 133 4.79 20.82 -14.49
C ALA A 133 4.95 22.27 -14.97
N THR A 134 6.06 22.89 -14.58
CA THR A 134 6.41 24.27 -14.94
C THR A 134 7.61 24.33 -15.89
N SER A 135 8.21 23.17 -16.19
CA SER A 135 9.34 23.06 -17.09
C SER A 135 9.29 21.78 -17.93
N PRO A 136 9.90 21.78 -19.14
CA PRO A 136 9.98 20.58 -19.98
C PRO A 136 10.67 19.37 -19.32
N LEU A 137 11.55 19.62 -18.33
CA LEU A 137 12.23 18.55 -17.60
C LEU A 137 11.27 17.82 -16.66
N GLU A 138 10.40 18.55 -15.97
CA GLU A 138 9.37 17.99 -15.10
C GLU A 138 8.33 17.20 -15.91
N GLU A 139 7.89 17.73 -17.05
CA GLU A 139 7.02 17.00 -17.98
C GLU A 139 7.66 15.70 -18.44
N LYS A 140 8.94 15.74 -18.84
CA LYS A 140 9.66 14.54 -19.28
C LYS A 140 9.81 13.52 -18.16
N ALA A 141 10.07 13.95 -16.92
CA ALA A 141 10.16 13.05 -15.77
C ALA A 141 8.83 12.31 -15.51
N ALA A 142 7.71 13.05 -15.54
CA ALA A 142 6.37 12.47 -15.39
C ALA A 142 6.04 11.46 -16.51
N LEU A 143 6.40 11.79 -17.75
CA LEU A 143 6.22 10.88 -18.90
C LEU A 143 7.09 9.62 -18.79
N LEU A 144 8.32 9.73 -18.29
CA LEU A 144 9.21 8.59 -18.07
C LEU A 144 8.68 7.67 -16.97
N LEU A 145 8.18 8.21 -15.86
CA LEU A 145 7.54 7.41 -14.82
C LEU A 145 6.36 6.62 -15.39
N ARG A 146 5.53 7.29 -16.20
CA ARG A 146 4.39 6.65 -16.88
C ARG A 146 4.83 5.56 -17.85
N SER A 147 5.90 5.75 -18.63
CA SER A 147 6.40 4.73 -19.57
C SER A 147 6.94 3.50 -18.84
N VAL A 148 7.70 3.70 -17.76
CA VAL A 148 8.22 2.60 -16.94
C VAL A 148 7.08 1.76 -16.36
N ILE A 149 6.01 2.39 -15.88
CA ILE A 149 4.84 1.65 -15.39
C ILE A 149 4.20 0.84 -16.53
N TYR A 150 4.00 1.43 -17.72
CA TYR A 150 3.41 0.71 -18.85
C TYR A 150 4.23 -0.50 -19.29
N GLU A 151 5.55 -0.39 -19.32
CA GLU A 151 6.45 -1.49 -19.71
C GLU A 151 6.39 -2.69 -18.74
N GLN A 152 6.00 -2.44 -17.49
CA GLN A 152 5.89 -3.48 -16.45
C GLN A 152 4.50 -4.09 -16.35
N LEU A 153 3.50 -3.52 -17.02
CA LEU A 153 2.13 -4.03 -16.96
C LEU A 153 1.96 -5.26 -17.85
N GLY A 154 1.61 -6.38 -17.24
CA GLY A 154 1.08 -7.53 -17.97
C GLY A 154 -0.32 -7.28 -18.51
N SER A 155 -0.74 -8.03 -19.53
CA SER A 155 -2.10 -7.95 -20.09
C SER A 155 -3.19 -8.21 -19.05
N THR A 156 -2.93 -9.09 -18.08
CA THR A 156 -3.84 -9.38 -16.96
C THR A 156 -3.91 -8.27 -15.91
N ASP A 157 -2.92 -7.37 -15.87
CA ASP A 157 -2.83 -6.33 -14.84
C ASP A 157 -3.69 -5.11 -15.20
N ILE A 158 -3.91 -4.86 -16.49
CA ILE A 158 -4.63 -3.67 -16.98
C ILE A 158 -6.03 -3.55 -16.38
N ALA A 159 -6.78 -4.65 -16.31
CA ALA A 159 -8.11 -4.65 -15.72
C ALA A 159 -8.07 -4.30 -14.23
N LEU A 160 -7.09 -4.83 -13.50
CA LEU A 160 -6.90 -4.56 -12.07
C LEU A 160 -6.45 -3.10 -11.84
N VAL A 161 -5.51 -2.59 -12.63
CA VAL A 161 -5.07 -1.20 -12.54
C VAL A 161 -6.21 -0.25 -12.85
N ASN A 162 -6.99 -0.49 -13.90
CA ASN A 162 -8.16 0.33 -14.24
C ASN A 162 -9.21 0.33 -13.12
N ARG A 163 -9.43 -0.82 -12.47
CA ARG A 163 -10.29 -0.89 -11.28
C ARG A 163 -9.75 0.02 -10.17
N PHE A 164 -8.47 -0.10 -9.80
CA PHE A 164 -7.89 0.72 -8.73
C PHE A 164 -7.87 2.22 -9.07
N LEU A 165 -7.61 2.59 -10.33
CA LEU A 165 -7.75 3.97 -10.79
C LEU A 165 -9.17 4.49 -10.54
N GLY A 166 -10.19 3.68 -10.80
CA GLY A 166 -11.59 4.00 -10.48
C GLY A 166 -11.85 4.11 -8.98
N ASP A 167 -11.35 3.17 -8.18
CA ASP A 167 -11.50 3.15 -6.71
C ASP A 167 -10.85 4.39 -6.06
N PHE A 168 -9.77 4.91 -6.65
CA PHE A 168 -9.12 6.16 -6.24
C PHE A 168 -9.80 7.43 -6.78
N GLY A 169 -10.88 7.31 -7.54
CA GLY A 169 -11.58 8.44 -8.15
C GLY A 169 -10.81 9.11 -9.29
N SER A 170 -9.83 8.42 -9.89
CA SER A 170 -9.07 8.93 -11.03
C SER A 170 -9.86 8.76 -12.33
N GLU A 171 -9.75 9.74 -13.21
CA GLU A 171 -10.29 9.70 -14.58
C GLU A 171 -9.35 8.97 -15.56
N LEU A 172 -8.11 8.67 -15.15
CA LEU A 172 -7.16 7.93 -15.98
C LEU A 172 -7.70 6.54 -16.33
N ARG A 173 -7.59 6.16 -17.60
CA ARG A 173 -7.90 4.81 -18.06
C ARG A 173 -6.80 4.32 -18.98
N LEU A 174 -6.35 3.11 -18.70
CA LEU A 174 -5.44 2.39 -19.56
C LEU A 174 -6.23 1.73 -20.69
N PRO A 175 -5.73 1.79 -21.95
CA PRO A 175 -6.38 1.10 -23.06
C PRO A 175 -6.35 -0.42 -22.83
N PRO A 176 -7.38 -1.16 -23.27
CA PRO A 176 -7.32 -2.61 -23.30
C PRO A 176 -6.17 -3.05 -24.21
N VAL A 177 -5.43 -4.09 -23.82
CA VAL A 177 -4.48 -4.75 -24.72
C VAL A 177 -5.29 -5.58 -25.71
N GLU A 178 -5.21 -5.23 -26.99
CA GLU A 178 -5.76 -6.04 -28.07
C GLU A 178 -4.99 -7.39 -28.11
N PRO A 179 -5.71 -8.51 -28.31
CA PRO A 179 -5.14 -9.86 -28.30
C PRO A 179 -4.15 -10.11 -29.45
#